data_AF-A0A395RZ88-F1
#
_entry.id   AF-A0A395RZ88-F1
#
_cell.length_a   1.000
_cell.length_b   1.000
_cell.length_c   1.000
_cell.angle_alpha   90.00
_cell.angle_beta   90.00
_cell.angle_gamma   90.00
#
_symmetry.space_group_name_H-M   'P 1'
#
loop_
_entity.id
_entity.type
_entity.pdbx_description
1 polymer ?
#
loop_
_entity_poly.entity_id
_entity_poly.type
_entity_poly.pdbx_seq_one_letter_code
_entity_poly.pdbx_strand_id
1 'polypeptide(L)'
;MSDTENTNLTPAPAAEKNLGMRKNGKQWHAPKKAFRPTAGLRSYEKRSQERAQMMQVKAKEREMKEEKEEERQRKVQAIKEKRAKKEEKERYEKMAEKMHKKRVERLKRKEKRNKLINS
;
A
#
# COMPACT_ATOMS: atom_id res chain seq x y z
N MET A 1 -17.91 48.62 -9.61
CA MET A 1 -18.87 47.71 -10.25
C MET A 1 -19.19 46.64 -9.24
N SER A 2 -20.47 46.44 -9.00
CA SER A 2 -21.08 45.72 -7.88
C SER A 2 -20.71 44.24 -7.84
N ASP A 3 -20.18 43.81 -6.69
CA ASP A 3 -20.08 42.41 -6.30
C ASP A 3 -21.48 41.85 -6.02
N THR A 4 -22.04 41.14 -7.00
CA THR A 4 -23.26 40.34 -6.81
C THR A 4 -22.88 39.03 -6.14
N GLU A 5 -22.85 39.04 -4.81
CA GLU A 5 -22.79 37.82 -4.00
C GLU A 5 -24.02 36.95 -4.27
N ASN A 6 -23.78 35.82 -4.93
CA ASN A 6 -24.81 34.85 -5.27
C ASN A 6 -25.06 33.96 -4.04
N THR A 7 -25.90 34.42 -3.12
CA THR A 7 -26.30 33.67 -1.91
C THR A 7 -27.25 32.53 -2.28
N ASN A 8 -26.71 31.43 -2.79
CA ASN A 8 -27.47 30.21 -3.00
C ASN A 8 -27.65 29.50 -1.64
N LEU A 9 -28.63 29.98 -0.88
CA LEU A 9 -29.06 29.41 0.40
C LEU A 9 -29.49 27.96 0.15
N THR A 10 -28.65 27.02 0.60
CA THR A 10 -29.03 25.62 0.68
C THR A 10 -30.10 25.53 1.78
N PRO A 11 -31.34 25.10 1.50
CA PRO A 11 -32.34 25.02 2.54
C PRO A 11 -31.86 24.02 3.59
N ALA A 12 -31.72 24.51 4.83
CA ALA A 12 -31.39 23.68 5.98
C ALA A 12 -32.35 22.47 6.04
N PRO A 13 -31.87 21.26 6.39
CA PRO A 13 -32.75 20.11 6.51
C PRO A 13 -33.84 20.44 7.52
N ALA A 14 -35.10 20.44 7.06
CA ALA A 14 -36.25 20.67 7.91
C ALA A 14 -36.17 19.71 9.10
N ALA A 15 -36.16 20.26 10.32
CA ALA A 15 -36.08 19.47 11.54
C ALA A 15 -37.10 18.34 11.51
N GLU A 16 -36.61 17.09 11.59
CA GLU A 16 -37.48 15.92 11.61
C GLU A 16 -38.38 16.03 12.84
N LYS A 17 -39.69 16.18 12.60
CA LYS A 17 -40.66 16.19 13.69
C LYS A 17 -40.62 14.82 14.35
N ASN A 18 -40.06 14.75 15.55
CA ASN A 18 -40.07 13.53 16.37
C ASN A 18 -41.52 13.09 16.54
N LEU A 19 -41.93 12.03 15.84
CA LEU A 19 -43.23 11.42 16.12
C LEU A 19 -43.12 10.84 17.54
N GLY A 20 -44.07 11.13 18.43
CA GLY A 20 -43.94 10.69 19.83
C GLY A 20 -43.90 9.16 20.03
N MET A 21 -43.83 8.73 21.28
CA MET A 21 -43.95 7.32 21.64
C MET A 21 -45.41 6.92 21.86
N ARG A 22 -45.80 5.71 21.45
CA ARG A 22 -47.10 5.13 21.82
C ARG A 22 -47.08 4.73 23.30
N LYS A 23 -48.26 4.67 23.94
CA LYS A 23 -48.41 4.19 25.33
C LYS A 23 -47.83 2.78 25.56
N ASN A 24 -47.72 1.97 24.50
CA ASN A 24 -47.12 0.64 24.51
C ASN A 24 -45.60 0.66 24.18
N GLY A 25 -44.91 1.79 24.34
CA GLY A 25 -43.46 1.92 24.13
C GLY A 25 -42.96 1.83 22.67
N LYS A 26 -43.85 1.58 21.70
CA LYS A 26 -43.49 1.55 20.26
C LYS A 26 -43.54 2.95 19.64
N GLN A 27 -42.59 3.25 18.75
CA GLN A 27 -42.52 4.50 18.00
C GLN A 27 -43.61 4.60 16.92
N TRP A 28 -44.14 5.79 16.66
CA TRP A 28 -45.00 6.04 15.50
C TRP A 28 -44.23 5.90 14.18
N HIS A 29 -44.81 5.20 13.20
CA HIS A 29 -44.24 5.15 11.86
C HIS A 29 -44.34 6.52 11.19
N ALA A 30 -43.25 6.96 10.54
CA ALA A 30 -43.25 8.16 9.73
C ALA A 30 -44.20 8.00 8.53
N PRO A 31 -44.91 9.06 8.12
CA PRO A 31 -45.74 9.02 6.93
C PRO A 31 -44.87 8.73 5.71
N LYS A 32 -45.23 7.69 4.95
CA LYS A 32 -44.51 7.30 3.74
C LYS A 32 -44.68 8.38 2.68
N LYS A 33 -43.58 8.96 2.22
CA LYS A 33 -43.60 9.91 1.09
C LYS A 33 -43.93 9.15 -0.19
N ALA A 34 -44.73 9.75 -1.06
CA ALA A 34 -45.02 9.19 -2.37
C ALA A 34 -43.73 8.98 -3.18
N PHE A 35 -43.63 7.83 -3.85
CA PHE A 35 -42.52 7.55 -4.75
C PHE A 35 -42.53 8.54 -5.92
N ARG A 36 -41.40 9.21 -6.13
CA ARG A 36 -41.21 10.17 -7.22
C ARG A 36 -40.02 9.72 -8.06
N PRO A 37 -40.23 9.06 -9.21
CA PRO A 37 -39.15 8.59 -10.08
C PRO A 37 -38.21 9.71 -10.52
N THR A 38 -38.73 10.95 -10.58
CA THR A 38 -37.98 12.13 -11.01
C THR A 38 -37.21 12.83 -9.88
N ALA A 39 -37.47 12.47 -8.62
CA ALA A 39 -36.80 13.06 -7.47
C ALA A 39 -35.39 12.44 -7.34
N GLY A 40 -34.41 13.08 -7.97
CA GLY A 40 -33.01 12.63 -7.93
C GLY A 40 -32.26 12.71 -9.26
N LEU A 41 -32.93 13.10 -10.36
CA LEU A 41 -32.22 13.35 -11.61
C LEU A 41 -31.31 14.57 -11.45
N ARG A 42 -30.00 14.32 -11.55
CA ARG A 42 -28.99 15.37 -11.65
C ARG A 42 -28.83 15.78 -13.11
N SER A 43 -28.64 17.07 -13.35
CA SER A 43 -28.27 17.56 -14.69
C SER A 43 -26.98 16.88 -15.16
N TYR A 44 -26.82 16.75 -16.48
CA TYR A 44 -25.62 16.17 -17.07
C TYR A 44 -24.35 16.90 -16.60
N GLU A 45 -24.40 18.22 -16.51
CA GLU A 45 -23.31 19.08 -16.03
C GLU A 45 -22.87 18.71 -14.61
N LYS A 46 -23.82 18.55 -13.67
CA LYS A 46 -23.50 18.13 -12.29
C LYS A 46 -22.85 16.75 -12.25
N ARG A 47 -23.35 15.79 -13.05
CA ARG A 47 -22.73 14.46 -13.16
C ARG A 47 -21.35 14.49 -13.80
N SER A 48 -21.11 15.42 -14.73
CA SER A 48 -19.81 15.61 -15.36
C SER A 48 -18.80 16.17 -14.36
N GLN A 49 -19.18 17.19 -13.58
CA GLN A 49 -18.36 17.76 -12.52
C GLN A 49 -18.03 16.72 -11.45
N GLU A 50 -19.01 15.93 -10.99
CA GLU A 50 -18.79 14.87 -10.01
C GLU A 50 -17.82 13.78 -10.53
N ARG A 51 -17.93 13.42 -11.82
CA ARG A 51 -16.98 12.48 -12.43
C ARG A 51 -15.57 13.06 -12.51
N ALA A 52 -15.43 14.32 -12.89
CA ALA A 52 -14.13 15.00 -12.93
C ALA A 52 -13.49 15.05 -11.53
N GLN A 53 -14.25 15.41 -10.50
CA GLN A 53 -13.80 15.40 -9.10
C GLN A 53 -13.38 13.99 -8.65
N MET A 54 -14.18 12.97 -8.96
CA MET A 54 -13.81 11.58 -8.65
C MET A 54 -12.53 11.14 -9.36
N MET A 55 -12.32 11.54 -10.62
CA MET A 55 -11.08 11.22 -11.33
C MET A 55 -9.87 11.88 -10.68
N GLN A 56 -9.98 13.14 -10.25
CA GLN A 56 -8.91 13.83 -9.54
C GLN A 56 -8.58 13.16 -8.20
N VAL A 57 -9.59 12.73 -7.44
CA VAL A 57 -9.38 12.01 -6.17
C VAL A 57 -8.70 10.67 -6.42
N LYS A 58 -9.14 9.91 -7.42
CA LYS A 58 -8.54 8.62 -7.78
C LYS A 58 -7.11 8.75 -8.29
N ALA A 59 -6.80 9.79 -9.04
CA ALA A 59 -5.44 10.07 -9.48
C ALA A 59 -4.51 10.27 -8.28
N LYS A 60 -4.90 11.13 -7.33
CA LYS A 60 -4.15 11.36 -6.09
C LYS A 60 -4.01 10.10 -5.23
N GLU A 61 -5.06 9.29 -5.14
CA GLU A 61 -5.00 8.01 -4.41
C GLU A 61 -4.02 7.03 -5.07
N ARG A 62 -4.01 7.00 -6.41
CA ARG A 62 -3.11 6.16 -7.18
C ARG A 62 -1.66 6.58 -7.01
N GLU A 63 -1.36 7.87 -7.12
CA GLU A 63 -0.03 8.44 -6.88
C GLU A 63 0.50 8.02 -5.49
N MET A 64 -0.32 8.18 -4.44
CA MET A 64 0.07 7.78 -3.08
C MET A 64 0.32 6.26 -2.94
N LYS A 65 -0.41 5.43 -3.66
CA LYS A 65 -0.21 3.97 -3.64
C LYS A 65 1.08 3.58 -4.39
N GLU A 66 1.31 4.18 -5.55
CA GLU A 66 2.51 3.93 -6.36
C GLU A 66 3.77 4.33 -5.57
N GLU A 67 3.79 5.49 -4.92
CA GLU A 67 4.92 5.91 -4.05
C GLU A 67 5.21 4.91 -2.92
N LYS A 68 4.16 4.43 -2.23
CA LYS A 68 4.32 3.43 -1.16
C LYS A 68 4.83 2.10 -1.68
N GLU A 69 4.35 1.68 -2.84
CA GLU A 69 4.80 0.43 -3.48
C GLU A 69 6.25 0.54 -3.94
N GLU A 70 6.66 1.68 -4.51
CA GLU A 70 8.05 1.94 -4.87
C GLU A 70 8.98 1.87 -3.67
N GLU A 71 8.63 2.52 -2.56
CA GLU A 71 9.43 2.45 -1.32
C GLU A 71 9.58 1.01 -0.82
N ARG A 72 8.48 0.24 -0.85
CA ARG A 72 8.49 -1.17 -0.49
C ARG A 72 9.38 -1.98 -1.43
N GLN A 73 9.29 -1.74 -2.74
CA GLN A 73 10.11 -2.42 -3.73
C GLN A 73 11.60 -2.09 -3.56
N ARG A 74 11.96 -0.82 -3.31
CA ARG A 74 13.34 -0.39 -3.02
C ARG A 74 13.90 -1.13 -1.79
N LYS A 75 13.12 -1.25 -0.71
CA LYS A 75 13.52 -2.01 0.49
C LYS A 75 13.74 -3.49 0.18
N VAL A 76 12.83 -4.11 -0.58
CA VAL A 76 12.93 -5.53 -0.97
C VAL A 76 14.15 -5.76 -1.85
N GLN A 77 14.42 -4.89 -2.83
CA GLN A 77 15.59 -4.96 -3.71
C GLN A 77 16.89 -4.84 -2.90
N ALA A 78 16.99 -3.87 -2.00
CA ALA A 78 18.16 -3.70 -1.15
C ALA A 78 18.44 -4.94 -0.27
N ILE A 79 17.40 -5.58 0.27
CA ILE A 79 17.55 -6.82 1.05
C ILE A 79 18.03 -7.97 0.16
N LYS A 80 17.46 -8.12 -1.04
CA LYS A 80 17.87 -9.15 -2.01
C LYS A 80 19.32 -8.98 -2.43
N GLU A 81 19.74 -7.75 -2.76
CA GLU A 81 21.12 -7.44 -3.10
C GLU A 81 22.08 -7.74 -1.96
N LYS A 82 21.71 -7.39 -0.72
CA LYS A 82 22.53 -7.70 0.46
C LYS A 82 22.70 -9.20 0.66
N ARG A 83 21.64 -9.98 0.46
CA ARG A 83 21.69 -11.45 0.52
C ARG A 83 22.56 -12.04 -0.58
N ALA A 84 22.37 -11.61 -1.82
CA ALA A 84 23.18 -12.05 -2.96
C ALA A 84 24.69 -11.76 -2.74
N LYS A 85 25.03 -10.53 -2.32
CA LYS A 85 26.41 -10.15 -1.97
C LYS A 85 26.99 -11.03 -0.86
N LYS A 86 26.18 -11.42 0.13
CA LYS A 86 26.61 -12.30 1.21
C LYS A 86 26.85 -13.72 0.71
N GLU A 87 25.93 -14.27 -0.07
CA GLU A 87 26.05 -15.61 -0.67
C GLU A 87 27.27 -15.73 -1.58
N GLU A 88 27.56 -14.69 -2.38
CA GLU A 88 28.76 -14.64 -3.21
C GLU A 88 30.03 -14.66 -2.36
N LYS A 89 30.09 -13.84 -1.29
CA LYS A 89 31.23 -13.84 -0.35
C LYS A 89 31.42 -15.21 0.30
N GLU A 90 30.35 -15.79 0.85
CA GLU A 90 30.39 -17.12 1.46
C GLU A 90 30.82 -18.21 0.47
N ARG A 91 30.45 -18.10 -0.80
CA ARG A 91 30.90 -19.01 -1.87
C ARG A 91 32.42 -18.89 -2.09
N TYR A 92 32.94 -17.68 -2.16
CA TYR A 92 34.38 -17.45 -2.31
C TYR A 92 35.18 -17.92 -1.09
N GLU A 93 34.67 -17.67 0.12
CA GLU A 93 35.28 -18.13 1.37
C GLU A 93 35.36 -19.66 1.41
N LYS A 94 34.26 -20.37 1.12
CA LYS A 94 34.25 -21.84 1.03
C LYS A 94 35.25 -22.38 -0.01
N MET A 95 35.41 -21.67 -1.12
CA MET A 95 36.39 -22.06 -2.14
C MET A 95 37.83 -21.86 -1.64
N ALA A 96 38.10 -20.74 -0.98
CA ALA A 96 39.40 -20.45 -0.37
C ALA A 96 39.75 -21.47 0.71
N GLU A 97 38.81 -21.79 1.62
CA GLU A 97 38.97 -22.83 2.64
C GLU A 97 39.29 -24.19 2.02
N LYS A 98 38.57 -24.59 0.96
CA LYS A 98 38.84 -25.84 0.24
C LYS A 98 40.25 -25.89 -0.33
N MET A 99 40.73 -24.79 -0.91
CA MET A 99 42.10 -24.70 -1.44
C MET A 99 43.14 -24.69 -0.32
N HIS A 100 42.87 -23.98 0.78
CA HIS A 100 43.72 -23.94 1.95
C HIS A 100 43.86 -25.34 2.57
N LYS A 101 42.76 -26.07 2.76
CA LYS A 101 42.76 -27.46 3.24
C LYS A 101 43.60 -28.37 2.34
N LYS A 102 43.43 -28.28 1.03
CA LYS A 102 44.23 -29.04 0.05
C LYS A 102 45.73 -28.73 0.17
N ARG A 103 46.10 -27.45 0.37
CA ARG A 103 47.50 -27.03 0.55
C ARG A 103 48.09 -27.61 1.83
N VAL A 104 47.38 -27.48 2.95
CA VAL A 104 47.80 -28.02 4.25
C VAL A 104 47.97 -29.54 4.18
N GLU A 105 47.03 -30.27 3.57
CA GLU A 105 47.15 -31.72 3.40
C GLU A 105 48.32 -32.12 2.50
N ARG A 106 48.63 -31.32 1.47
CA ARG A 106 49.80 -31.56 0.61
C ARG A 106 51.10 -31.34 1.38
N LEU A 107 51.18 -30.31 2.22
CA LEU A 107 52.34 -30.07 3.09
C LEU A 107 52.55 -31.21 4.09
N LYS A 108 51.49 -31.61 4.81
CA LYS A 108 51.53 -32.76 5.74
C LYS A 108 52.02 -34.04 5.07
N ARG A 109 51.62 -34.30 3.82
CA ARG A 109 52.10 -35.47 3.05
C ARG A 109 53.57 -35.36 2.66
N LYS A 110 54.04 -34.16 2.28
CA LYS A 110 55.46 -33.92 1.99
C LYS A 110 56.32 -34.08 3.24
N GLU A 111 55.89 -33.52 4.37
CA GLU A 111 56.57 -33.65 5.66
C GLU A 111 56.69 -35.12 6.07
N LYS A 112 55.59 -35.89 5.98
CA LYS A 112 55.62 -37.34 6.23
C LYS A 112 56.63 -38.06 5.33
N ARG A 113 56.64 -37.75 4.04
CA ARG A 113 57.58 -38.37 3.08
C ARG A 113 59.02 -37.98 3.36
N ASN A 114 59.31 -36.69 3.51
CA ASN A 114 60.67 -36.20 3.78
C ASN A 114 61.20 -36.76 5.10
N LYS A 115 60.33 -36.91 6.11
CA LYS A 115 60.69 -37.57 7.36
C LYS A 115 61.13 -39.01 7.12
N LEU A 116 60.42 -39.79 6.30
CA LEU A 116 60.79 -41.18 5.97
C LEU A 116 62.05 -41.32 5.12
N ILE A 117 62.38 -40.31 4.32
CA ILE A 117 63.53 -40.35 3.39
C ILE A 117 64.81 -39.82 4.05
N ASN A 118 64.67 -38.83 4.95
CA ASN A 118 65.79 -38.17 5.63
C ASN A 118 65.91 -38.62 7.11
N SER A 119 65.22 -39.68 7.51
CA SER A 119 65.40 -40.39 8.79
C SER A 119 66.32 -41.58 8.62
#